data_AF-D5H8M6-F1
#
_entry.id   AF-D5H8M6-F1
#
_cell.length_a   1.000
_cell.length_b   1.000
_cell.length_c   1.000
_cell.angle_alpha   90.00
_cell.angle_beta   90.00
_cell.angle_gamma   90.00
#
_symmetry.space_group_name_H-M   'P 1'
#
loop_
_entity.id
_entity.type
_entity.pdbx_description
1 polymer ?
#
loop_
_entity_poly.entity_id
_entity_poly.type
_entity_poly.pdbx_seq_one_letter_code
_entity_poly.pdbx_strand_id
1 'polypeptide(L)'
;MGQQQLLLLVLSTVIVGLATVAGIQAFSENQQQATQDALVQRAISIGSDVLSAHNEPSQFGGVDLTNGPSKSKIATAAGYDSSTPPADGAGDGASCTIGTTIGNPTLITCATDGSISNDSSTEAQFVEVGINPNTGNVTVTKINGNTVTSTSSV
;
A
#
# COMPACT_ATOMS: atom_id res chain seq x y z
N MET A 1 31.49 -4.90 -51.45
CA MET A 1 31.31 -3.69 -50.61
C MET A 1 29.90 -3.58 -50.00
N GLY A 2 28.81 -3.85 -50.72
CA GLY A 2 27.44 -3.73 -50.16
C GLY A 2 27.04 -4.76 -49.07
N GLN A 3 27.64 -5.95 -49.05
CA GLN A 3 27.27 -7.02 -48.11
C GLN A 3 27.74 -6.75 -46.65
N GLN A 4 28.90 -6.11 -46.47
CA GLN A 4 29.41 -5.79 -45.13
C GLN A 4 28.69 -4.59 -44.50
N GLN A 5 28.27 -3.61 -45.31
CA GLN A 5 27.45 -2.50 -44.83
C GLN A 5 26.06 -2.95 -44.38
N LEU A 6 25.49 -3.95 -45.04
CA LEU A 6 24.19 -4.50 -44.67
C LEU A 6 24.20 -5.19 -43.30
N LEU A 7 25.28 -5.88 -42.94
CA LEU A 7 25.40 -6.55 -41.65
C LEU A 7 25.48 -5.57 -40.48
N LEU A 8 26.20 -4.46 -40.63
CA LEU A 8 26.31 -3.45 -39.57
C LEU A 8 24.97 -2.75 -39.30
N LEU A 9 24.18 -2.53 -40.34
CA LEU A 9 22.85 -1.95 -40.20
C LEU A 9 21.94 -2.90 -39.41
N VAL A 10 21.89 -4.18 -39.77
CA VAL A 10 21.08 -5.17 -39.04
C VAL A 10 21.52 -5.29 -37.58
N LEU A 11 22.83 -5.36 -37.31
CA LEU A 11 23.35 -5.43 -35.94
C LEU A 11 22.89 -4.22 -35.10
N SER A 12 22.93 -3.01 -35.66
CA SER A 12 22.48 -1.80 -34.95
C SER A 12 20.99 -1.85 -34.59
N THR A 13 20.14 -2.34 -35.50
CA THR A 13 18.69 -2.45 -35.24
C THR A 13 18.35 -3.47 -34.16
N VAL A 14 19.10 -4.58 -34.09
CA VAL A 14 18.91 -5.61 -33.05
C VAL A 14 19.28 -5.05 -31.67
N ILE A 15 20.40 -4.33 -31.56
CA ILE A 15 20.84 -3.74 -30.30
C ILE A 15 19.81 -2.73 -29.77
N VAL A 16 19.28 -1.86 -30.65
CA VAL A 16 18.23 -0.89 -30.26
C VAL A 16 16.95 -1.61 -29.83
N GLY A 17 16.54 -2.65 -30.55
CA GLY A 17 15.36 -3.44 -30.19
C GLY A 17 15.46 -4.04 -28.78
N LEU A 18 16.57 -4.69 -28.45
CA LEU A 18 16.76 -5.27 -27.12
C LEU A 18 16.89 -4.21 -26.01
N ALA A 19 17.55 -3.09 -26.29
CA ALA A 19 17.68 -2.00 -25.33
C ALA A 19 16.32 -1.38 -24.96
N THR A 20 15.42 -1.19 -25.93
CA THR A 20 14.08 -0.63 -25.66
C THR A 20 13.22 -1.55 -24.79
N VAL A 21 13.26 -2.87 -25.02
CA VAL A 21 12.50 -3.83 -24.21
C VAL A 21 13.03 -3.86 -22.77
N ALA A 22 14.35 -3.89 -22.58
CA ALA A 22 14.96 -3.84 -21.26
C ALA A 22 14.65 -2.51 -20.53
N GLY A 23 14.65 -1.39 -21.27
CA GLY A 23 14.29 -0.08 -20.71
C GLY A 23 12.83 -0.01 -20.23
N ILE A 24 11.89 -0.58 -21.00
CA ILE A 24 10.47 -0.63 -20.62
C ILE A 24 10.25 -1.50 -19.38
N GLN A 25 10.92 -2.67 -19.32
CA GLN A 25 10.81 -3.56 -18.16
C GLN A 25 11.31 -2.87 -16.89
N ALA A 26 12.52 -2.28 -16.93
CA ALA A 26 13.06 -1.56 -15.80
C ALA A 26 12.17 -0.38 -15.38
N PHE A 27 11.58 0.35 -16.33
CA PHE A 27 10.66 1.45 -16.00
C PHE A 27 9.36 0.94 -15.35
N SER A 28 8.81 -0.19 -15.81
CA SER A 28 7.64 -0.80 -15.20
C SER A 28 7.90 -1.23 -13.76
N GLU A 29 9.04 -1.89 -13.50
CA GLU A 29 9.43 -2.32 -12.15
C GLU A 29 9.61 -1.14 -11.19
N ASN A 30 10.27 -0.07 -11.64
CA ASN A 30 10.46 1.14 -10.83
C ASN A 30 9.13 1.83 -10.47
N GLN A 31 8.18 1.88 -11.40
CA GLN A 31 6.84 2.44 -11.13
C GLN A 31 6.07 1.59 -10.12
N GLN A 32 6.18 0.27 -10.23
CA GLN A 32 5.56 -0.64 -9.26
C GLN A 32 6.14 -0.42 -7.87
N GLN A 33 7.47 -0.36 -7.75
CA GLN A 33 8.13 -0.11 -6.47
C GLN A 33 7.76 1.24 -5.86
N ALA A 34 7.76 2.33 -6.64
CA ALA A 34 7.36 3.65 -6.15
C ALA A 34 5.90 3.67 -5.65
N THR A 35 5.01 2.95 -6.34
CA THR A 35 3.61 2.80 -5.94
C THR A 35 3.49 2.01 -4.63
N GLN A 36 4.28 0.94 -4.46
CA GLN A 36 4.33 0.17 -3.22
C GLN A 36 4.76 1.05 -2.04
N ASP A 37 5.83 1.82 -2.22
CA ASP A 37 6.35 2.70 -1.18
C ASP A 37 5.31 3.77 -0.77
N ALA A 38 4.60 4.34 -1.75
CA ALA A 38 3.49 5.25 -1.48
C ALA A 38 2.35 4.58 -0.70
N LEU A 39 1.96 3.36 -1.05
CA LEU A 39 0.96 2.59 -0.31
C LEU A 39 1.40 2.31 1.13
N VAL A 40 2.65 1.89 1.34
CA VAL A 40 3.21 1.64 2.67
C VAL A 40 3.21 2.92 3.50
N GLN A 41 3.70 4.02 2.95
CA GLN A 41 3.73 5.30 3.64
C GLN A 41 2.32 5.77 4.03
N ARG A 42 1.36 5.64 3.11
CA ARG A 42 -0.03 6.00 3.37
C ARG A 42 -0.67 5.10 4.43
N ALA A 43 -0.47 3.79 4.33
CA ALA A 43 -1.00 2.82 5.28
C ALA A 43 -0.46 3.05 6.70
N ILE A 44 0.83 3.37 6.83
CA ILE A 44 1.46 3.74 8.11
C ILE A 44 0.86 5.04 8.64
N SER A 45 0.73 6.08 7.81
CA SER A 45 0.10 7.35 8.21
C SER A 45 -1.30 7.15 8.77
N ILE A 46 -2.17 6.44 8.03
CA ILE A 46 -3.54 6.14 8.49
C ILE A 46 -3.49 5.30 9.77
N GLY A 47 -2.56 4.34 9.87
CA GLY A 47 -2.36 3.53 11.07
C GLY A 47 -1.99 4.34 12.30
N SER A 48 -1.10 5.31 12.15
CA SER A 48 -0.72 6.25 13.20
C SER A 48 -1.86 7.19 13.58
N ASP A 49 -2.66 7.66 12.63
CA ASP A 49 -3.83 8.50 12.91
C ASP A 49 -4.89 7.72 13.70
N VAL A 50 -5.16 6.48 13.30
CA VAL A 50 -6.08 5.58 13.99
C VAL A 50 -5.59 5.23 15.40
N LEU A 51 -4.28 5.01 15.57
CA LEU A 51 -3.70 4.80 16.90
C LEU A 51 -3.78 6.06 17.77
N SER A 52 -3.53 7.24 17.19
CA SER A 52 -3.68 8.53 17.88
C SER A 52 -5.13 8.72 18.34
N ALA A 53 -6.10 8.43 17.46
CA ALA A 53 -7.53 8.45 17.78
C ALA A 53 -7.90 7.43 18.87
N HIS A 54 -7.16 6.33 18.99
CA HIS A 54 -7.36 5.38 20.08
C HIS A 54 -6.86 5.87 21.43
N ASN A 55 -5.73 6.57 21.43
CA ASN A 55 -5.14 7.15 22.64
C ASN A 55 -5.91 8.40 23.11
N GLU A 56 -6.75 8.98 22.28
CA GLU A 56 -7.56 10.14 22.61
C GLU A 56 -8.79 9.77 23.47
N PRO A 57 -9.16 10.56 24.50
CA PRO A 57 -10.32 10.23 25.33
C PRO A 57 -11.62 10.33 24.53
N SER A 58 -12.60 9.49 24.84
CA SER A 58 -13.91 9.47 24.18
C SER A 58 -14.67 10.81 24.25
N GLN A 59 -14.36 11.66 25.24
CA GLN A 59 -14.93 13.01 25.37
C GLN A 59 -14.39 14.01 24.34
N PHE A 60 -13.23 13.73 23.74
CA PHE A 60 -12.62 14.53 22.68
C PHE A 60 -12.84 13.93 21.27
N GLY A 61 -13.57 12.81 21.18
CA GLY A 61 -13.86 12.15 19.91
C GLY A 61 -13.02 10.90 19.62
N GLY A 62 -12.21 10.46 20.58
CA GLY A 62 -11.42 9.23 20.44
C GLY A 62 -12.25 7.94 20.40
N VAL A 63 -11.61 6.85 19.96
CA VAL A 63 -12.26 5.57 19.68
C VAL A 63 -11.55 4.40 20.38
N ASP A 64 -12.30 3.58 21.10
CA ASP A 64 -11.70 2.42 21.74
C ASP A 64 -11.62 1.22 20.78
N LEU A 65 -10.42 0.93 20.27
CA LEU A 65 -10.14 -0.19 19.37
C LEU A 65 -10.23 -1.57 20.06
N THR A 66 -10.16 -1.62 21.40
CA THR A 66 -10.18 -2.89 22.15
C THR A 66 -11.57 -3.53 22.18
N ASN A 67 -12.62 -2.72 22.03
CA ASN A 67 -14.02 -3.15 22.07
C ASN A 67 -14.64 -3.39 20.68
N GLY A 68 -13.83 -3.41 19.61
CA GLY A 68 -14.29 -3.68 18.25
C GLY A 68 -15.28 -2.62 17.71
N PRO A 69 -14.88 -1.33 17.64
CA PRO A 69 -15.74 -0.25 17.18
C PRO A 69 -16.02 -0.39 15.68
N SER A 70 -17.09 0.26 15.18
CA SER A 70 -17.41 0.20 13.75
C SER A 70 -16.37 0.94 12.90
N LYS A 71 -16.15 0.47 11.67
CA LYS A 71 -15.17 1.05 10.72
C LYS A 71 -15.34 2.56 10.53
N SER A 72 -16.59 3.02 10.45
CA SER A 72 -16.92 4.44 10.31
C SER A 72 -16.57 5.25 11.56
N LYS A 73 -16.75 4.70 12.77
CA LYS A 73 -16.33 5.38 14.01
C LYS A 73 -14.82 5.58 14.04
N ILE A 74 -14.05 4.56 13.63
CA ILE A 74 -12.60 4.65 13.54
C ILE A 74 -12.18 5.70 12.52
N ALA A 75 -12.78 5.67 11.33
CA ALA A 75 -12.49 6.62 10.27
C ALA A 75 -12.73 8.07 10.72
N THR A 76 -13.91 8.35 11.29
CA THR A 76 -14.25 9.70 11.76
C THR A 76 -13.36 10.16 12.91
N ALA A 77 -13.01 9.27 13.84
CA ALA A 77 -12.11 9.60 14.93
C ALA A 77 -10.68 9.90 14.45
N ALA A 78 -10.23 9.21 13.39
CA ALA A 78 -8.95 9.49 12.73
C ALA A 78 -9.01 10.66 11.73
N GLY A 79 -10.14 11.36 11.61
CA GLY A 79 -10.29 12.54 10.75
C GLY A 79 -10.60 12.25 9.28
N TYR A 80 -11.08 11.04 8.95
CA TYR A 80 -11.43 10.63 7.59
C TYR A 80 -12.96 10.65 7.37
N ASP A 81 -13.38 11.17 6.21
CA ASP A 81 -14.79 11.26 5.81
C ASP A 81 -15.41 9.90 5.42
N SER A 82 -14.58 8.87 5.19
CA SER A 82 -15.02 7.54 4.84
C SER A 82 -14.11 6.46 5.44
N SER A 83 -14.61 5.24 5.60
CA SER A 83 -13.81 4.08 6.02
C SER A 83 -12.88 3.55 4.93
N THR A 84 -12.86 4.20 3.76
CA THR A 84 -12.04 3.86 2.60
C THR A 84 -11.31 5.10 2.08
N PRO A 85 -10.44 5.74 2.88
CA PRO A 85 -9.69 6.91 2.42
C PRO A 85 -8.87 6.61 1.16
N PRO A 86 -8.73 7.59 0.24
CA PRO A 86 -7.90 7.44 -0.94
C PRO A 86 -6.42 7.31 -0.56
N ALA A 87 -5.68 6.54 -1.37
CA ALA A 87 -4.25 6.39 -1.27
C ALA A 87 -3.55 7.28 -2.30
N ASP A 88 -3.57 8.58 -2.02
CA ASP A 88 -2.97 9.59 -2.89
C ASP A 88 -1.48 9.29 -3.14
N GLY A 89 -1.09 9.25 -4.41
CA GLY A 89 0.27 8.93 -4.84
C GLY A 89 0.53 7.46 -5.19
N ALA A 90 -0.42 6.55 -4.94
CA ALA A 90 -0.33 5.14 -5.31
C ALA A 90 -1.03 4.78 -6.64
N GLY A 91 -1.44 5.78 -7.41
CA GLY A 91 -2.10 5.62 -8.71
C GLY A 91 -3.60 5.94 -8.69
N ASP A 92 -4.19 6.03 -9.88
CA ASP A 92 -5.61 6.33 -10.07
C ASP A 92 -6.48 5.16 -9.58
N GLY A 93 -7.28 5.39 -8.53
CA GLY A 93 -8.18 4.39 -7.95
C GLY A 93 -7.64 3.70 -6.69
N ALA A 94 -6.42 4.05 -6.24
CA ALA A 94 -5.86 3.48 -5.03
C ALA A 94 -6.63 3.94 -3.79
N SER A 95 -6.98 2.99 -2.91
CA SER A 95 -7.66 3.31 -1.65
C SER A 95 -7.26 2.37 -0.52
N CYS A 96 -7.44 2.86 0.70
CA CYS A 96 -7.12 2.18 1.94
C CYS A 96 -8.41 1.92 2.70
N THR A 97 -8.76 0.68 2.98
CA THR A 97 -9.90 0.34 3.83
C THR A 97 -9.45 0.11 5.26
N ILE A 98 -10.16 0.71 6.19
CA ILE A 98 -10.01 0.47 7.62
C ILE A 98 -10.84 -0.77 7.98
N GLY A 99 -10.16 -1.88 8.24
CA GLY A 99 -10.74 -3.11 8.76
C GLY A 99 -11.00 -3.02 10.26
N THR A 100 -11.90 -3.87 10.76
CA THR A 100 -12.20 -4.01 12.18
C THR A 100 -12.14 -5.49 12.49
N THR A 101 -11.11 -5.92 13.22
CA THR A 101 -10.97 -7.31 13.65
C THR A 101 -11.12 -7.35 15.16
N ILE A 102 -12.14 -8.06 15.61
CA ILE A 102 -12.32 -8.37 17.03
C ILE A 102 -11.17 -9.29 17.43
N GLY A 103 -10.30 -8.85 18.34
CA GLY A 103 -9.20 -9.67 18.89
C GLY A 103 -7.78 -9.14 18.71
N ASN A 104 -7.59 -8.01 18.01
CA ASN A 104 -6.28 -7.41 17.66
C ASN A 104 -5.45 -8.26 16.66
N PRO A 105 -4.74 -7.62 15.72
CA PRO A 105 -4.69 -6.18 15.43
C PRO A 105 -5.89 -5.68 14.59
N THR A 106 -6.20 -4.39 14.65
CA THR A 106 -7.06 -3.71 13.67
C THR A 106 -6.26 -3.56 12.37
N LEU A 107 -6.79 -3.98 11.23
CA LEU A 107 -6.02 -4.01 9.98
C LEU A 107 -6.44 -2.88 9.05
N ILE A 108 -5.48 -2.15 8.52
CA ILE A 108 -5.66 -1.24 7.39
C ILE A 108 -5.16 -1.96 6.15
N THR A 109 -5.99 -2.05 5.12
CA THR A 109 -5.66 -2.69 3.85
C THR A 109 -5.69 -1.66 2.75
N CYS A 110 -4.55 -1.37 2.14
CA CYS A 110 -4.41 -0.45 1.01
C CYS A 110 -4.12 -1.23 -0.28
N ALA A 111 -4.79 -0.85 -1.37
CA ALA A 111 -4.59 -1.47 -2.68
C ALA A 111 -4.65 -0.43 -3.80
N THR A 112 -3.94 -0.67 -4.90
CA THR A 112 -3.85 0.23 -6.07
C THR A 112 -5.14 0.33 -6.89
N ASP A 113 -6.02 -0.66 -6.78
CA ASP A 113 -7.29 -0.76 -7.50
C ASP A 113 -8.51 -0.58 -6.58
N GLY A 114 -8.26 -0.30 -5.29
CA GLY A 114 -9.28 -0.24 -4.25
C GLY A 114 -9.93 -1.58 -3.91
N SER A 115 -9.38 -2.69 -4.40
CA SER A 115 -9.82 -4.03 -4.03
C SER A 115 -9.43 -4.30 -2.57
N ILE A 116 -10.45 -4.54 -1.75
CA ILE A 116 -10.33 -4.84 -0.31
C ILE A 116 -9.90 -6.29 -0.05
N SER A 117 -9.64 -7.04 -1.13
CA SER A 117 -9.37 -8.46 -1.10
C SER A 117 -7.87 -8.69 -1.04
N ASN A 118 -7.42 -9.48 -0.06
CA ASN A 118 -6.07 -10.06 0.05
C ASN A 118 -5.76 -11.07 -1.08
N ASP A 119 -6.36 -10.90 -2.26
CA ASP A 119 -6.25 -11.81 -3.38
C ASP A 119 -5.24 -11.25 -4.38
N SER A 120 -4.02 -11.80 -4.34
CA SER A 120 -2.93 -11.58 -5.29
C SER A 120 -3.27 -11.95 -6.75
N SER A 121 -4.54 -12.26 -7.08
CA SER A 121 -4.97 -12.72 -8.40
C SER A 121 -5.16 -11.59 -9.42
N THR A 122 -5.21 -10.35 -8.96
CA THR A 122 -5.18 -9.14 -9.80
C THR A 122 -3.78 -8.55 -9.71
N GLU A 123 -3.20 -8.02 -10.79
CA GLU A 123 -1.89 -7.35 -10.78
C GLU A 123 -1.82 -6.09 -9.89
N ALA A 124 -2.80 -5.91 -9.01
CA ALA A 124 -2.88 -4.85 -8.03
C ALA A 124 -1.91 -5.11 -6.88
N GLN A 125 -1.19 -4.06 -6.50
CA GLN A 125 -0.31 -4.11 -5.34
C GLN A 125 -1.12 -3.88 -4.07
N PHE A 126 -0.75 -4.56 -3.00
CA PHE A 126 -1.44 -4.45 -1.73
C PHE A 126 -0.50 -4.37 -0.53
N VAL A 127 -0.91 -3.60 0.47
CA VAL A 127 -0.23 -3.42 1.74
C VAL A 127 -1.23 -3.54 2.88
N GLU A 128 -0.89 -4.35 3.88
CA GLU A 128 -1.70 -4.52 5.09
C GLU A 128 -0.89 -4.05 6.30
N VAL A 129 -1.47 -3.15 7.10
CA VAL A 129 -0.89 -2.62 8.33
C VAL A 129 -1.79 -2.99 9.50
N GLY A 130 -1.25 -3.77 10.44
CA GLY A 130 -1.89 -4.09 11.71
C GLY A 130 -1.59 -3.05 12.77
N ILE A 131 -2.62 -2.56 13.45
CA ILE A 131 -2.55 -1.68 14.61
C ILE A 131 -2.87 -2.51 15.84
N ASN A 132 -1.91 -2.62 16.76
CA ASN A 132 -2.14 -3.29 18.03
C ASN A 132 -2.35 -2.23 19.15
N PRO A 133 -3.60 -1.97 19.56
CA PRO A 133 -3.91 -1.01 20.61
C PRO A 133 -3.34 -1.39 21.98
N ASN A 134 -3.10 -2.67 22.27
CA ASN A 134 -2.54 -3.09 23.56
C ASN A 134 -1.05 -2.77 23.70
N THR A 135 -0.32 -2.73 22.59
CA THR A 135 1.11 -2.45 22.56
C THR A 135 1.45 -1.07 22.02
N GLY A 136 0.45 -0.31 21.55
CA GLY A 136 0.64 0.99 20.89
C GLY A 136 1.49 0.91 19.61
N ASN A 137 1.49 -0.22 18.91
CA ASN A 137 2.38 -0.45 17.77
C ASN A 137 1.60 -0.47 16.44
N VAL A 138 2.16 0.16 15.41
CA VAL A 138 1.71 0.10 14.03
C VAL A 138 2.72 -0.75 13.25
N THR A 139 2.27 -1.92 12.79
CA THR A 139 3.11 -2.92 12.13
C THR A 139 2.65 -3.16 10.71
N VAL A 140 3.55 -3.06 9.74
CA VAL A 140 3.27 -3.64 8.42
C VAL A 140 3.17 -5.16 8.64
N THR A 141 2.12 -5.77 8.11
CA THR A 141 1.82 -7.20 8.29
C THR A 141 1.91 -7.95 6.97
N LYS A 142 1.51 -7.33 5.85
CA LYS A 142 1.64 -7.93 4.51
C LYS A 142 2.00 -6.91 3.44
N ILE A 143 2.78 -7.34 2.45
CA ILE A 143 3.04 -6.64 1.19
C ILE A 143 2.94 -7.66 0.06
N ASN A 144 2.04 -7.44 -0.92
CA ASN A 144 1.86 -8.29 -2.10
C ASN A 144 1.73 -9.80 -1.82
N GLY A 145 1.28 -10.18 -0.62
CA GLY A 145 0.95 -11.57 -0.23
C GLY A 145 2.04 -12.22 0.60
N ASN A 146 3.19 -11.57 0.69
CA ASN A 146 4.22 -11.92 1.66
C ASN A 146 3.91 -11.27 3.00
N THR A 147 3.92 -12.08 4.06
CA THR A 147 3.91 -11.59 5.44
C THR A 147 5.24 -10.89 5.71
N VAL A 148 5.20 -9.59 5.94
CA VAL A 148 6.39 -8.77 6.25
C VAL A 148 6.17 -8.20 7.63
N THR A 149 6.81 -8.76 8.65
CA THR A 149 6.69 -8.23 10.02
C THR A 149 7.73 -7.12 10.21
N SER A 150 7.36 -5.89 9.86
CA SER A 150 8.18 -4.71 10.15
C SER A 150 7.49 -3.86 11.21
N THR A 151 8.03 -3.90 12.44
CA THR A 151 7.59 -3.11 13.59
C THR A 151 8.25 -1.74 13.56
N SER A 152 7.46 -0.67 13.37
CA SER A 152 7.92 0.70 13.63
C SER A 152 7.51 1.08 15.04
N SER A 153 8.44 1.00 15.98
CA SER A 153 8.28 1.52 17.34
C SER A 153 8.29 3.05 17.28
N VAL A 154 7.21 3.69 17.70
CA VAL A 154 7.21 5.14 18.04
C VAL A 154 7.70 5.29 19.47
#